data_AF-A0A920YIY0-F1
#
_entry.id   AF-A0A920YIY0-F1
#
_cell.length_a   1.000
_cell.length_b   1.000
_cell.length_c   1.000
_cell.angle_alpha   90.00
_cell.angle_beta   90.00
_cell.angle_gamma   90.00
#
_symmetry.space_group_name_H-M   'P 1'
#
loop_
_entity.id
_entity.type
_entity.pdbx_description
1 polymer ?
#
loop_
_entity_poly.entity_id
_entity_poly.type
_entity_poly.pdbx_seq_one_letter_code
_entity_poly.pdbx_strand_id
1 'polypeptide(L)'
;MTLALKTLVVGLGNPILTDDGVGIHVVRALAVRCRRDDVTFAEASLGGLRLLDLIAGYERVVLVDAIQTRDGKPGDVHRLHPNDLRASLHSGSTHDLSLPGALALGRGMGMKLPDDEAITIIAIEVEDVLTFGEDCTPAVAAAIPRAVEAVLAELGMGRA
;
A
#
# COMPACT_ATOMS: atom_id res chain seq x y z
N MET A 1 0.57 -28.21 13.48
CA MET A 1 -0.07 -26.87 13.49
C MET A 1 0.72 -26.01 12.54
N THR A 2 0.24 -25.82 11.31
CA THR A 2 0.82 -24.84 10.40
C THR A 2 0.43 -23.48 10.95
N LEU A 3 1.39 -22.70 11.45
CA LEU A 3 1.13 -21.31 11.83
C LEU A 3 0.66 -20.59 10.57
N ALA A 4 -0.55 -20.02 10.59
CA ALA A 4 -1.00 -19.19 9.49
C ALA A 4 -0.11 -17.95 9.43
N LEU A 5 0.45 -17.67 8.25
CA LEU A 5 1.35 -16.53 8.03
C LEU A 5 0.61 -15.24 8.39
N LYS A 6 1.12 -14.47 9.36
CA LYS A 6 0.52 -13.17 9.69
C LYS A 6 0.74 -12.18 8.56
N THR A 7 -0.34 -11.82 7.87
CA THR A 7 -0.32 -10.86 6.76
C THR A 7 -0.90 -9.52 7.20
N LEU A 8 -0.26 -8.42 6.83
CA LEU A 8 -0.76 -7.07 7.00
C LEU A 8 -1.09 -6.46 5.64
N VAL A 9 -2.28 -5.86 5.51
CA VAL A 9 -2.65 -5.03 4.36
C VAL A 9 -2.82 -3.59 4.85
N VAL A 10 -2.02 -2.66 4.32
CA VAL A 10 -2.03 -1.25 4.74
C VAL A 10 -2.48 -0.36 3.59
N GLY A 11 -3.51 0.43 3.83
CA GLY A 11 -3.93 1.51 2.94
C GLY A 11 -3.21 2.77 3.35
N LEU A 12 -2.34 3.26 2.47
CA LEU A 12 -1.56 4.48 2.68
C LEU A 12 -2.28 5.70 2.06
N GLY A 13 -1.94 6.87 2.60
CA GLY A 13 -2.35 8.16 2.05
C GLY A 13 -3.22 9.00 2.99
N ASN A 14 -3.73 10.12 2.50
CA ASN A 14 -4.52 11.09 3.26
C ASN A 14 -5.99 11.11 2.80
N PRO A 15 -6.95 10.71 3.67
CA PRO A 15 -8.35 10.57 3.27
C PRO A 15 -9.06 11.90 2.99
N ILE A 16 -8.43 13.05 3.28
CA ILE A 16 -8.99 14.38 2.99
C ILE A 16 -8.34 15.05 1.77
N LEU A 17 -7.51 14.34 1.01
CA LEU A 17 -6.81 14.85 -0.18
C LEU A 17 -7.17 14.07 -1.46
N THR A 18 -8.46 13.96 -1.76
CA THR A 18 -9.00 13.44 -3.03
C THR A 18 -8.41 12.07 -3.39
N ASP A 19 -7.52 11.97 -4.38
CA ASP A 19 -6.97 10.69 -4.82
C ASP A 19 -5.88 10.15 -3.89
N ASP A 20 -5.26 11.00 -3.07
CA ASP A 20 -4.28 10.54 -2.07
C ASP A 20 -4.94 9.58 -1.06
N GLY A 21 -6.26 9.66 -0.88
CA GLY A 21 -7.03 8.73 -0.04
C GLY A 21 -7.23 7.33 -0.64
N VAL A 22 -6.86 7.08 -1.91
CA VAL A 22 -7.25 5.85 -2.62
C VAL A 22 -6.83 4.56 -1.91
N GLY A 23 -5.64 4.52 -1.29
CA GLY A 23 -5.17 3.36 -0.55
C GLY A 23 -6.07 3.02 0.64
N ILE A 24 -6.55 4.06 1.35
CA ILE A 24 -7.51 3.93 2.45
C ILE A 24 -8.86 3.41 1.93
N HIS A 25 -9.38 3.94 0.82
CA HIS A 25 -10.64 3.46 0.24
C HIS A 25 -10.58 1.98 -0.15
N VAL A 26 -9.47 1.53 -0.74
CA VAL A 26 -9.25 0.12 -1.11
C VAL A 26 -9.24 -0.78 0.12
N VAL A 27 -8.52 -0.40 1.18
CA VAL A 27 -8.46 -1.21 2.41
C VAL A 27 -9.78 -1.26 3.15
N ARG A 28 -10.53 -0.16 3.20
CA ARG A 28 -11.90 -0.16 3.75
C ARG A 28 -12.81 -1.11 2.98
N ALA A 29 -12.74 -1.10 1.65
CA ALA A 29 -13.51 -2.03 0.81
C ALA A 29 -13.11 -3.50 1.05
N LEU A 30 -11.81 -3.79 1.22
CA LEU A 30 -11.31 -5.13 1.54
C LEU A 30 -11.80 -5.62 2.91
N ALA A 31 -11.74 -4.77 3.94
CA ALA A 31 -12.14 -5.12 5.30
C ALA A 31 -13.63 -5.49 5.41
N VAL A 32 -14.47 -4.94 4.53
CA VAL A 32 -15.89 -5.33 4.43
C VAL A 32 -16.05 -6.67 3.70
N ARG A 33 -15.25 -6.94 2.67
CA ARG A 33 -15.38 -8.13 1.80
C ARG A 33 -14.66 -9.38 2.32
N CYS A 34 -13.61 -9.22 3.11
CA CYS A 34 -12.76 -10.31 3.56
C CYS A 34 -12.57 -10.26 5.08
N ARG A 35 -12.98 -11.32 5.77
CA ARG A 35 -12.66 -11.55 7.18
C ARG A 35 -11.85 -12.82 7.31
N ARG A 36 -10.59 -12.68 7.69
CA ARG A 36 -9.61 -13.74 7.86
C ARG A 36 -8.81 -13.47 9.12
N ASP A 37 -8.65 -14.49 9.96
CA ASP A 37 -7.94 -14.34 11.24
C ASP A 37 -6.42 -14.17 11.07
N ASP A 38 -5.89 -14.50 9.88
CA ASP A 38 -4.49 -14.38 9.51
C ASP A 38 -4.16 -13.08 8.73
N VAL A 39 -5.16 -12.22 8.47
CA VAL A 39 -4.99 -10.97 7.73
C VAL A 39 -5.46 -9.78 8.59
N THR A 40 -4.54 -8.87 8.89
CA THR A 40 -4.85 -7.58 9.50
C THR A 40 -4.98 -6.50 8.43
N PHE A 41 -6.02 -5.68 8.51
CA PHE A 41 -6.19 -4.48 7.69
C PHE A 41 -5.89 -3.23 8.52
N ALA A 42 -5.10 -2.30 7.98
CA ALA A 42 -4.74 -1.04 8.63
C ALA A 42 -4.80 0.15 7.67
N GLU A 43 -5.04 1.33 8.21
CA GLU A 43 -5.00 2.61 7.50
C GLU A 43 -3.86 3.45 8.07
N ALA A 44 -3.08 4.12 7.22
CA ALA A 44 -1.95 4.92 7.70
C ALA A 44 -1.62 6.12 6.79
N SER A 45 -1.62 7.32 7.35
CA SER A 45 -1.17 8.55 6.66
C SER A 45 0.29 8.86 7.02
N LEU A 46 1.17 7.89 6.83
CA LEU A 46 2.58 7.96 7.22
C LEU A 46 3.48 7.22 6.22
N GLY A 47 4.73 7.67 6.10
CA GLY A 47 5.73 7.08 5.22
C GLY A 47 7.06 6.80 5.94
N GLY A 48 8.00 6.24 5.18
CA GLY A 48 9.38 6.03 5.60
C GLY A 48 9.54 5.22 6.88
N LEU A 49 10.30 5.75 7.85
CA LEU A 49 10.64 5.03 9.08
C LEU A 49 9.42 4.72 9.96
N ARG A 50 8.40 5.58 9.94
CA ARG A 50 7.17 5.37 10.74
C ARG A 50 6.38 4.15 10.28
N LEU A 51 6.55 3.75 9.02
CA LEU A 51 5.89 2.55 8.49
C LEU A 51 6.48 1.27 9.09
N LEU A 52 7.75 1.30 9.53
CA LEU A 52 8.45 0.13 10.08
C LEU A 52 7.78 -0.39 11.35
N ASP A 53 7.32 0.50 12.22
CA ASP A 53 6.60 0.13 13.45
C ASP A 53 5.30 -0.62 13.15
N LEU A 54 4.65 -0.27 12.04
CA LEU A 54 3.40 -0.89 11.62
C LEU A 54 3.61 -2.28 11.02
N ILE A 55 4.68 -2.46 10.22
CA ILE A 55 4.96 -3.71 9.52
C ILE A 55 5.78 -4.71 10.35
N ALA A 56 6.39 -4.27 11.45
CA ALA A 56 7.20 -5.13 12.31
C ALA A 56 6.39 -6.31 12.88
N GLY A 57 7.01 -7.49 12.86
CA GLY A 57 6.41 -8.72 13.38
C GLY A 57 5.45 -9.44 12.43
N TYR A 58 5.11 -8.84 11.28
CA TYR A 58 4.38 -9.51 10.22
C TYR A 58 5.31 -10.31 9.31
N GLU A 59 4.76 -11.37 8.72
CA GLU A 59 5.49 -12.27 7.81
C GLU A 59 5.31 -11.86 6.35
N ARG A 60 4.19 -11.18 6.05
CA ARG A 60 3.89 -10.64 4.73
C ARG A 60 3.17 -9.30 4.85
N VAL A 61 3.47 -8.38 3.93
CA VAL A 61 2.85 -7.06 3.87
C VAL A 61 2.38 -6.76 2.46
N VAL A 62 1.16 -6.23 2.33
CA VAL A 62 0.65 -5.61 1.11
C VAL A 62 0.38 -4.14 1.40
N LEU A 63 1.13 -3.25 0.76
CA LEU A 63 0.90 -1.81 0.81
C LEU A 63 -0.02 -1.43 -0.35
N VAL A 64 -0.96 -0.53 -0.12
CA VAL A 64 -1.81 0.05 -1.15
C VAL A 64 -1.63 1.56 -1.11
N ASP A 65 -1.17 2.17 -2.19
CA ASP A 65 -0.76 3.58 -2.18
C ASP A 65 -1.08 4.28 -3.50
N ALA A 66 -1.20 5.60 -3.44
CA ALA A 66 -1.30 6.47 -4.61
C ALA A 66 0.09 6.69 -5.24
N ILE A 67 0.17 6.74 -6.56
CA ILE A 67 1.38 7.12 -7.28
C ILE A 67 1.06 8.09 -8.42
N GLN A 68 2.02 8.92 -8.78
CA GLN A 68 1.95 9.78 -9.97
C GLN A 68 3.24 9.61 -10.77
N THR A 69 3.16 8.90 -11.89
CA THR A 69 4.28 8.82 -12.83
C THR A 69 4.08 9.77 -14.01
N ARG A 70 5.18 10.11 -14.70
CA ARG A 70 5.19 11.09 -15.79
C ARG A 70 4.22 10.74 -16.93
N ASP A 71 4.11 9.45 -17.25
CA ASP A 71 3.29 8.93 -18.34
C ASP A 71 2.15 8.01 -17.82
N GLY A 72 1.90 8.09 -16.51
CA GLY A 72 0.85 7.32 -15.82
C GLY A 72 -0.54 7.78 -16.23
N LYS A 73 -1.48 6.84 -16.26
CA LYS A 73 -2.89 7.14 -16.53
C LYS A 73 -3.70 6.96 -15.26
N PRO A 74 -4.46 7.98 -14.81
CA PRO A 74 -5.30 7.83 -13.62
C PRO A 74 -6.17 6.57 -13.66
N GLY A 75 -6.11 5.79 -12.58
CA GLY A 75 -6.80 4.51 -12.44
C GLY A 75 -6.05 3.28 -12.98
N ASP A 76 -4.84 3.42 -13.52
CA ASP A 76 -3.96 2.28 -13.74
C ASP A 76 -3.47 1.72 -12.39
N VAL A 77 -3.40 0.40 -12.30
CA VAL A 77 -3.02 -0.32 -11.08
C VAL A 77 -1.76 -1.11 -11.36
N HIS A 78 -0.72 -0.84 -10.58
CA HIS A 78 0.58 -1.45 -10.70
C HIS A 78 0.85 -2.35 -9.50
N ARG A 79 1.55 -3.46 -9.76
CA ARG A 79 2.12 -4.32 -8.72
C ARG A 79 3.62 -4.08 -8.72
N LEU A 80 4.12 -3.56 -7.61
CA LEU A 80 5.51 -3.21 -7.40
C LEU A 80 6.06 -3.93 -6.18
N HIS A 81 7.37 -4.05 -6.13
CA HIS A 81 8.14 -4.49 -4.97
C HIS A 81 9.01 -3.34 -4.45
N PRO A 82 9.51 -3.40 -3.21
CA PRO A 82 10.36 -2.35 -2.66
C PRO A 82 11.55 -1.97 -3.58
N ASN A 83 12.13 -2.95 -4.29
CA ASN A 83 13.25 -2.70 -5.18
C ASN A 83 12.87 -1.97 -6.49
N ASP A 84 11.60 -1.99 -6.89
CA ASP A 84 11.10 -1.25 -8.06
C ASP A 84 10.98 0.25 -7.76
N LEU A 85 10.85 0.62 -6.50
CA LEU A 85 10.73 2.01 -6.05
C LEU A 85 12.05 2.79 -6.16
N ARG A 86 13.16 2.15 -6.51
CA ARG A 86 14.49 2.78 -6.60
C ARG A 86 14.62 3.82 -7.72
N ALA A 87 13.69 3.86 -8.67
CA ALA A 87 13.80 4.73 -9.86
C ALA A 87 12.78 5.87 -9.92
N SER A 88 11.58 5.71 -9.38
CA SER A 88 10.49 6.65 -9.62
C SER A 88 9.42 6.54 -8.57
N LEU A 89 9.56 7.23 -7.43
CA LEU A 89 8.40 7.75 -6.72
C LEU A 89 8.84 9.05 -6.06
N HIS A 90 8.20 10.14 -6.47
CA HIS A 90 8.12 11.33 -5.64
C HIS A 90 7.47 10.91 -4.33
N SER A 91 8.27 10.51 -3.35
CA SER A 91 7.86 10.61 -1.96
C SER A 91 7.56 12.08 -1.76
N GLY A 92 6.27 12.45 -1.74
CA GLY A 92 5.79 13.81 -1.54
C GLY A 92 6.20 14.43 -0.19
N SER A 93 7.04 13.75 0.58
CA SER A 93 7.74 14.26 1.75
C SER A 93 9.23 14.10 1.51
N THR A 94 9.91 15.19 1.18
CA THR A 94 11.38 15.31 1.14
C THR A 94 12.06 15.04 2.49
N HIS A 95 11.30 14.68 3.53
CA HIS A 95 11.74 14.43 4.89
C HIS A 95 11.71 12.95 5.30
N ASP A 96 11.11 12.07 4.49
CA ASP A 96 10.99 10.66 4.81
C ASP A 96 11.99 9.81 4.00
N LEU A 97 12.72 8.95 4.71
CA LEU A 97 13.59 7.95 4.10
C LEU A 97 12.75 7.06 3.17
N SER A 98 13.22 6.81 1.94
CA SER A 98 12.51 5.92 1.01
C SER A 98 12.28 4.55 1.64
N LEU A 99 11.16 3.89 1.32
CA LEU A 99 10.80 2.58 1.88
C LEU A 99 11.97 1.56 1.86
N PRO A 100 12.76 1.41 0.77
CA PRO A 100 13.91 0.51 0.76
C PRO A 100 15.00 0.91 1.78
N GLY A 101 15.26 2.21 1.91
CA GLY A 101 16.18 2.74 2.92
C GLY A 101 15.69 2.47 4.33
N ALA A 102 14.39 2.66 4.58
CA ALA A 102 13.76 2.38 5.87
C ALA A 102 13.86 0.92 6.25
N LEU A 103 13.54 0.01 5.32
CA LEU A 103 13.67 -1.43 5.53
C LEU A 103 15.12 -1.82 5.84
N ALA A 104 16.09 -1.29 5.09
CA ALA A 104 17.51 -1.54 5.33
C ALA A 104 17.96 -1.06 6.71
N LEU A 105 17.57 0.15 7.12
CA LEU A 105 17.90 0.70 8.44
C LEU A 105 17.24 -0.11 9.57
N GLY A 106 15.94 -0.40 9.47
CA GLY A 106 15.22 -1.15 10.48
C GLY A 106 15.78 -2.55 10.70
N ARG A 107 16.12 -3.25 9.61
CA ARG A 107 16.82 -4.56 9.69
C ARG A 107 18.20 -4.41 10.34
N GLY A 108 18.96 -3.38 9.99
CA GLY A 108 20.25 -3.08 10.60
C GLY A 108 20.16 -2.76 12.10
N MET A 109 19.02 -2.24 12.56
CA MET A 109 18.71 -2.00 13.97
C MET A 109 18.13 -3.23 14.69
N GLY A 110 18.00 -4.38 14.02
CA GLY A 110 17.50 -5.62 14.59
C GLY A 110 15.97 -5.74 14.64
N MET A 111 15.23 -4.89 13.92
CA MET A 111 13.78 -5.03 13.80
C MET A 111 13.43 -6.29 13.01
N LYS A 112 12.44 -7.05 13.49
CA LYS A 112 11.87 -8.18 12.75
C LYS A 112 10.92 -7.67 11.68
N LEU A 113 11.45 -7.44 10.49
CA LEU A 113 10.72 -6.97 9.31
C LEU A 113 10.60 -8.11 8.28
N PRO A 114 9.52 -8.16 7.48
CA PRO A 114 9.42 -9.11 6.37
C PRO A 114 10.52 -8.85 5.33
N ASP A 115 10.93 -9.90 4.61
CA ASP A 115 11.85 -9.79 3.47
C ASP A 115 11.21 -9.01 2.31
N ASP A 116 12.02 -8.45 1.42
CA ASP A 116 11.53 -7.63 0.31
C ASP A 116 10.54 -8.40 -0.59
N GLU A 117 10.76 -9.70 -0.79
CA GLU A 117 9.87 -10.60 -1.55
C GLU A 117 8.50 -10.81 -0.88
N ALA A 118 8.43 -10.63 0.43
CA ALA A 118 7.21 -10.73 1.22
C ALA A 118 6.48 -9.37 1.33
N ILE A 119 6.99 -8.33 0.67
CA ILE A 119 6.35 -7.02 0.58
C ILE A 119 5.88 -6.81 -0.86
N THR A 120 4.59 -6.55 -1.02
CA THR A 120 3.99 -6.18 -2.31
C THR A 120 3.34 -4.81 -2.18
N ILE A 121 3.44 -4.00 -3.23
CA ILE A 121 2.90 -2.65 -3.28
C ILE A 121 1.91 -2.60 -4.44
N ILE A 122 0.64 -2.38 -4.12
CA ILE A 122 -0.42 -2.10 -5.08
C ILE A 122 -0.51 -0.59 -5.23
N ALA A 123 0.11 -0.08 -6.27
CA ALA A 123 0.20 1.33 -6.55
C ALA A 123 -0.88 1.73 -7.56
N ILE A 124 -1.69 2.75 -7.25
CA ILE A 124 -2.74 3.26 -8.13
C ILE A 124 -2.29 4.61 -8.70
N GLU A 125 -2.27 4.74 -10.02
CA GLU A 125 -2.00 6.03 -10.68
C GLU A 125 -3.15 7.01 -10.40
N VAL A 126 -2.82 8.22 -9.98
CA VAL A 126 -3.81 9.22 -9.53
C VAL A 126 -3.70 10.55 -10.27
N GLU A 127 -4.78 11.32 -10.29
CA GLU A 127 -4.85 12.61 -10.97
C GLU A 127 -4.62 13.79 -10.02
N ASP A 128 -5.31 13.80 -8.87
CA ASP A 128 -5.31 14.93 -7.94
C ASP A 128 -5.06 14.51 -6.48
N VAL A 129 -3.91 14.93 -5.96
CA VAL A 129 -3.47 14.68 -4.57
C VAL A 129 -3.33 15.97 -3.74
N LEU A 130 -3.74 17.11 -4.29
CA LEU A 130 -3.54 18.42 -3.66
C LEU A 130 -4.87 19.05 -3.23
N THR A 131 -5.96 18.71 -3.90
CA THR A 131 -7.28 19.26 -3.58
C THR A 131 -7.86 18.59 -2.34
N PHE A 132 -8.37 19.41 -1.42
CA PHE A 132 -9.11 18.92 -0.26
C PHE A 132 -10.46 18.33 -0.68
N GLY A 133 -10.67 17.07 -0.34
CA GLY A 133 -11.86 16.30 -0.68
C GLY A 133 -11.76 14.88 -0.15
N GLU A 134 -12.89 14.25 0.16
CA GLU A 134 -12.94 12.87 0.66
C GLU A 134 -13.26 11.84 -0.43
N ASP A 135 -13.61 12.32 -1.63
CA ASP A 135 -13.93 11.48 -2.78
C ASP A 135 -12.76 11.49 -3.77
N CYS A 136 -12.43 10.32 -4.32
CA CYS A 136 -11.48 10.23 -5.43
C CYS A 136 -12.09 10.76 -6.73
N THR A 137 -11.25 11.19 -7.66
CA THR A 137 -11.61 11.52 -9.04
C THR A 137 -12.29 10.32 -9.72
N PRO A 138 -13.16 10.55 -10.73
CA PRO A 138 -13.94 9.47 -11.34
C PRO A 138 -13.10 8.31 -11.89
N ALA A 139 -11.93 8.61 -12.46
CA ALA A 139 -11.03 7.59 -13.00
C ALA A 139 -10.44 6.71 -11.88
N VAL A 140 -9.99 7.32 -10.78
CA VAL A 140 -9.41 6.61 -9.63
C VAL A 140 -10.49 5.85 -8.86
N ALA A 141 -11.66 6.44 -8.66
CA ALA A 141 -12.80 5.76 -8.04
C ALA A 141 -13.21 4.50 -8.82
N ALA A 142 -13.22 4.55 -10.16
CA ALA A 142 -13.50 3.41 -11.01
C ALA A 142 -12.42 2.30 -10.93
N ALA A 143 -11.20 2.63 -10.48
CA ALA A 143 -10.11 1.67 -10.32
C ALA A 143 -10.12 0.94 -8.97
N ILE A 144 -10.82 1.47 -7.94
CA ILE A 144 -10.88 0.86 -6.60
C ILE A 144 -11.27 -0.63 -6.65
N PRO A 145 -12.31 -1.06 -7.38
CA PRO A 145 -12.64 -2.48 -7.48
C PRO A 145 -11.51 -3.33 -8.06
N ARG A 146 -10.77 -2.83 -9.05
CA ARG A 146 -9.62 -3.53 -9.65
C ARG A 146 -8.47 -3.64 -8.66
N ALA A 147 -8.18 -2.58 -7.91
CA ALA A 147 -7.16 -2.60 -6.86
C ALA A 147 -7.52 -3.59 -5.73
N VAL A 148 -8.80 -3.64 -5.33
CA VAL A 148 -9.30 -4.64 -4.38
C VAL A 148 -9.06 -6.06 -4.89
N GLU A 149 -9.39 -6.37 -6.15
CA GLU A 149 -9.13 -7.69 -6.72
C GLU A 149 -7.62 -8.00 -6.80
N ALA A 150 -6.77 -7.01 -7.08
CA ALA A 150 -5.31 -7.20 -7.07
C ALA A 150 -4.80 -7.60 -5.68
N VAL A 151 -5.29 -6.95 -4.61
CA VAL A 151 -4.94 -7.33 -3.24
C VAL A 151 -5.50 -8.72 -2.89
N LEU A 152 -6.73 -9.04 -3.29
CA LEU A 152 -7.30 -10.38 -3.06
C LEU A 152 -6.49 -11.47 -3.77
N ALA A 153 -6.01 -11.20 -4.99
CA ALA A 153 -5.12 -12.10 -5.71
C ALA A 153 -3.81 -12.33 -4.95
N GLU A 154 -3.21 -11.27 -4.38
CA GLU A 154 -2.06 -11.42 -3.50
C GLU A 154 -2.35 -12.33 -2.31
N LEU A 155 -3.51 -12.18 -1.69
CA LEU A 155 -3.93 -13.02 -0.57
C LEU A 155 -4.35 -14.45 -0.97
N GLY A 156 -4.22 -14.83 -2.25
CA GLY A 156 -4.59 -16.15 -2.77
C GLY A 156 -6.10 -16.36 -2.91
N MET A 157 -6.86 -15.27 -3.07
CA MET A 157 -8.33 -15.26 -3.11
C MET A 157 -8.89 -14.67 -4.42
N GLY A 158 -8.09 -14.64 -5.49
CA GLY A 158 -8.56 -14.20 -6.80
C GLY A 158 -9.70 -15.09 -7.32
N ARG A 159 -10.70 -14.48 -7.97
CA ARG A 159 -11.73 -15.24 -8.69
C ARG A 159 -11.06 -16.07 -9.79
N ALA A 160 -11.28 -17.39 -9.75
CA ALA A 160 -11.02 -18.30 -10.87
C ALA A 160 -11.92 -17.97 -12.06
#